data_AF-A0A955BW70-F1
#
_entry.id   AF-A0A955BW70-F1
#
_cell.length_a   1.000
_cell.length_b   1.000
_cell.length_c   1.000
_cell.angle_alpha   90.00
_cell.angle_beta   90.00
_cell.angle_gamma   90.00
#
_symmetry.space_group_name_H-M   'P 1'
#
loop_
_entity.id
_entity.type
_entity.pdbx_description
1 polymer ?
#
loop_
_entity_poly.entity_id
_entity_poly.type
_entity_poly.pdbx_seq_one_letter_code
_entity_poly.pdbx_strand_id
1 'polypeptide(L)' 'MSEVIRVDPEILGGTPCFAGTRVPVVSLFDALKHGRSIEYFLEDFPSVTREQVETLLDEAKAKTIPPVKVAL' A
#
# COMPACT_ATOMS: atom_id res chain seq x y z
N MET A 1 6.84 -4.96 -11.40
CA MET A 1 6.07 -4.94 -10.15
C MET A 1 6.91 -4.14 -9.19
N SER A 2 6.40 -3.04 -8.65
CA SER A 2 7.18 -2.25 -7.71
C SER A 2 7.55 -3.08 -6.49
N GLU A 3 8.76 -2.86 -5.95
CA GLU A 3 9.27 -3.55 -4.77
C GLU A 3 8.66 -2.99 -3.46
N VAL A 4 7.46 -2.41 -3.49
CA VAL A 4 6.85 -1.75 -2.31
C VAL A 4 6.17 -2.72 -1.35
N ILE A 5 5.78 -3.91 -1.83
CA ILE A 5 5.25 -4.98 -0.98
C ILE A 5 6.26 -6.12 -0.94
N ARG A 6 6.61 -6.58 0.27
CA ARG A 6 7.42 -7.78 0.48
C ARG A 6 6.60 -8.82 1.24
N VAL A 7 6.66 -10.06 0.77
CA VAL A 7 6.15 -11.25 1.46
C VAL A 7 7.35 -12.11 1.80
N ASP A 8 7.58 -12.30 3.09
CA ASP A 8 8.73 -13.03 3.61
C ASP A 8 8.28 -13.88 4.80
N PRO A 9 8.38 -15.22 4.74
CA PRO A 9 7.95 -16.09 5.85
C PRO A 9 8.61 -15.76 7.19
N GLU A 10 9.82 -15.19 7.16
CA GLU A 10 10.55 -14.78 8.36
C GLU A 10 10.04 -13.45 8.93
N ILE A 11 9.26 -12.69 8.14
CA ILE A 11 8.66 -11.41 8.54
C ILE A 11 7.15 -11.58 8.75
N LEU A 12 6.72 -11.51 10.01
CA LEU A 12 5.30 -11.60 10.38
C LEU A 12 4.57 -12.80 9.75
N GLY A 13 5.25 -13.94 9.65
CA GLY A 13 4.68 -15.19 9.14
C GLY A 13 4.26 -15.12 7.68
N GLY A 14 4.91 -14.29 6.86
CA GLY A 14 4.54 -14.11 5.45
C GLY A 14 3.38 -13.14 5.22
N THR A 15 2.99 -12.36 6.23
CA THR A 15 2.03 -11.28 6.02
C THR A 15 2.61 -10.25 5.04
N PRO A 16 1.89 -9.85 3.98
CA PRO A 16 2.35 -8.80 3.07
C PRO A 16 2.60 -7.48 3.80
N CYS A 17 3.85 -7.04 3.81
CA CYS A 17 4.28 -5.82 4.49
C CYS A 17 4.84 -4.81 3.49
N PHE A 18 4.84 -3.52 3.86
CA PHE A 18 5.63 -2.52 3.14
C PHE A 18 7.10 -2.94 3.17
N ALA A 19 7.77 -2.95 2.02
CA ALA A 19 9.13 -3.43 1.91
C ALA A 19 10.09 -2.65 2.81
N GLY A 20 11.01 -3.36 3.46
CA GLY A 20 11.91 -2.78 4.47
C GLY A 20 11.26 -2.52 5.82
N THR A 21 9.98 -2.89 6.00
CA THR A 21 9.24 -2.68 7.26
C THR A 21 8.59 -3.98 7.75
N ARG A 22 8.04 -3.93 8.97
CA ARG A 22 7.11 -4.93 9.50
C ARG A 22 5.67 -4.40 9.53
N VAL A 23 5.35 -3.39 8.73
CA VAL A 23 4.02 -2.76 8.71
C VAL A 23 3.16 -3.49 7.68
N PRO A 24 2.08 -4.18 8.09
CA PRO A 24 1.20 -4.87 7.15
C PRO A 24 0.56 -3.89 6.17
N VAL A 25 0.50 -4.27 4.89
CA VAL A 25 -0.16 -3.45 3.86
C VAL A 25 -1.66 -3.26 4.17
N VAL A 26 -2.29 -4.25 4.80
CA VAL A 26 -3.69 -4.17 5.23
C VAL A 26 -3.95 -2.99 6.17
N SER A 27 -2.97 -2.60 6.99
CA SER A 27 -3.09 -1.47 7.92
C SER A 27 -3.37 -0.14 7.20
N LEU A 28 -2.81 0.07 6.00
CA LEU A 28 -3.13 1.26 5.20
C LEU A 28 -4.61 1.25 4.79
N PHE A 29 -5.08 0.13 4.23
CA PHE A 29 -6.46 0.02 3.78
C PHE A 29 -7.45 0.14 4.92
N ASP A 30 -7.14 -0.42 6.09
CA ASP A 30 -7.97 -0.27 7.28
C ASP A 30 -7.96 1.18 7.78
N ALA A 31 -6.82 1.86 7.81
CA ALA A 31 -6.77 3.29 8.14
C ALA A 31 -7.67 4.13 7.20
N LEU A 32 -7.56 3.89 5.88
CA LEU A 32 -8.39 4.58 4.88
C LEU A 32 -9.89 4.26 5.04
N LYS A 33 -10.25 3.01 5.33
CA LYS A 33 -11.66 2.60 5.59
C LYS A 33 -12.24 3.31 6.80
N HIS A 34 -11.42 3.58 7.82
CA HIS A 34 -11.83 4.33 9.00
C HIS A 34 -11.77 5.85 8.79
N GLY A 35 -11.59 6.33 7.56
CA GLY A 35 -11.56 7.75 7.21
C GLY A 35 -10.29 8.47 7.64
N ARG A 36 -9.21 7.74 7.97
CA ARG A 36 -7.92 8.36 8.28
C ARG A 36 -7.22 8.77 6.99
N SER A 37 -6.50 9.88 7.04
CA SER A 37 -5.68 10.33 5.92
C SER A 37 -4.38 9.55 5.81
N ILE A 38 -3.69 9.72 4.68
CA ILE A 38 -2.35 9.15 4.47
C ILE A 38 -1.37 9.78 5.49
N GLU A 39 -1.50 11.07 5.77
CA GLU A 39 -0.67 11.77 6.77
C GLU A 39 -0.81 11.09 8.14
N TYR A 40 -2.05 10.83 8.56
CA TYR A 40 -2.30 10.14 9.83
C TYR A 40 -1.68 8.73 9.84
N PHE A 41 -1.79 7.97 8.75
CA PHE A 41 -1.17 6.66 8.65
C PHE A 41 0.37 6.73 8.75
N LEU A 42 0.99 7.74 8.12
CA LEU A 42 2.44 7.93 8.16
C LEU A 42 2.94 8.40 9.54
N GLU A 43 2.11 9.10 10.30
CA GLU A 43 2.40 9.44 11.71
C GLU A 43 2.43 8.20 12.60
N ASP A 44 1.48 7.27 12.41
CA ASP A 44 1.42 6.00 13.14
C ASP A 44 2.53 5.01 12.67
N PHE A 45 2.96 5.11 11.41
CA PHE A 45 3.95 4.21 10.80
C PHE A 45 5.06 4.99 10.06
N PRO A 46 5.94 5.70 10.77
CA PRO A 46 6.96 6.58 10.17
C PRO A 46 8.05 5.83 9.38
N SER A 47 8.12 4.50 9.50
CA SER A 47 9.00 3.66 8.68
C SER A 47 8.49 3.45 7.25
N VAL A 48 7.21 3.70 6.99
CA VAL A 48 6.64 3.63 5.65
C VAL A 48 6.80 5.00 5.00
N THR A 49 7.27 5.03 3.75
CA THR A 49 7.41 6.31 3.03
C THR A 49 6.11 6.67 2.31
N ARG A 50 5.91 7.97 2.09
CA ARG A 50 4.81 8.46 1.26
C ARG A 50 4.84 7.85 -0.15
N GLU A 51 6.04 7.76 -0.74
CA GLU A 51 6.24 7.17 -2.06
C GLU A 51 5.77 5.70 -2.12
N GLN A 52 6.02 4.92 -1.06
CA GLN A 52 5.52 3.54 -0.98
C GLN A 52 4.00 3.49 -0.96
N VAL A 53 3.34 4.39 -0.23
CA VAL A 53 1.88 4.48 -0.17
C VAL A 53 1.31 4.90 -1.53
N GLU A 54 1.85 5.94 -2.15
CA GLU A 54 1.36 6.45 -3.44
C GLU A 54 1.55 5.41 -4.56
N THR A 55 2.72 4.78 -4.62
CA THR A 55 3.01 3.70 -5.58
C THR A 55 2.03 2.53 -5.41
N LEU A 56 1.76 2.11 -4.17
CA LEU A 56 0.81 1.06 -3.89
C LEU A 56 -0.61 1.42 -4.37
N LEU A 57 -1.05 2.65 -4.11
CA LEU A 57 -2.38 3.13 -4.52
C LEU A 57 -2.49 3.22 -6.05
N ASP A 58 -1.46 3.68 -6.74
CA ASP A 58 -1.42 3.73 -8.21
C ASP A 58 -1.46 2.32 -8.82
N GLU A 59 -0.71 1.37 -8.27
CA GLU A 59 -0.78 -0.03 -8.72
C GLU A 59 -2.16 -0.65 -8.46
N ALA A 60 -2.76 -0.38 -7.30
CA ALA A 60 -4.09 -0.86 -6.97
C ALA A 60 -5.14 -0.25 -7.91
N LYS A 61 -5.03 1.05 -8.21
CA LYS A 61 -5.87 1.76 -9.17
C LYS A 61 -5.76 1.15 -10.57
N ALA A 62 -4.54 0.93 -11.06
CA ALA A 62 -4.29 0.33 -12.38
C ALA A 62 -4.87 -1.09 -12.51
N LYS A 63 -4.92 -1.86 -11.42
CA LYS A 63 -5.51 -3.20 -11.38
C LYS A 63 -7.03 -3.19 -11.27
N THR A 64 -7.60 -2.15 -10.65
CA THR A 64 -9.04 -2.08 -10.33
C THR A 64 -9.83 -1.32 -11.40
N ILE A 65 -9.23 -0.30 -12.02
CA ILE A 65 -9.87 0.54 -13.04
C ILE A 65 -9.36 0.10 -14.41
N PRO A 66 -10.18 -0.59 -15.24
CA PRO A 66 -9.76 -0.93 -16.60
C PRO A 66 -9.52 0.36 -17.41
N PRO A 67 -8.59 0.35 -18.37
CA PRO A 67 -8.38 1.49 -19.25
C PRO A 67 -9.68 1.76 -20.02
N VAL A 68 -10.24 2.96 -19.86
CA VAL A 68 -11.40 3.40 -20.63
C VAL A 68 -10.93 3.57 -22.08
N LYS A 69 -11.31 2.64 -22.95
CA LYS A 69 -11.18 2.85 -24.40
C LYS A 69 -12.26 3.86 -24.79
N VAL A 70 -11.87 5.12 -24.94
CA VAL A 70 -12.71 6.09 -25.63
C VAL A 70 -12.72 5.69 -27.10
N ALA A 71 -13.83 5.11 -27.56
CA ALA A 71 -14.08 4.94 -28.98
C ALA A 71 -14.37 6.33 -29.56
N LEU A 72 -13.47 6.84 -30.40
CA LEU A 72 -13.77 7.91 -31.34
C LEU A 72 -14.59 7.34 -32.51
#